data_AF-A0A3D0N3I9-F1
#
_entry.id   AF-A0A3D0N3I9-F1
#
_cell.length_a   1.000
_cell.length_b   1.000
_cell.length_c   1.000
_cell.angle_alpha   90.00
_cell.angle_beta   90.00
_cell.angle_gamma   90.00
#
_symmetry.space_group_name_H-M   'P 1'
#
loop_
_entity.id
_entity.type
_entity.pdbx_description
1 polymer ?
#
loop_
_entity_poly.entity_id
_entity_poly.type
_entity_poly.pdbx_seq_one_letter_code
_entity_poly.pdbx_strand_id
1 'polypeptide(L)'
;CGVGDHEALVAVIEQCHGLELAPVAQWPLMDSNLADMEGMAEALQSLGVTNVVGFAIACTNDDAAADQAGALPARALPQVATTFFELAESTSARYLWAPPKRYDPGKSLRDQVLDGPRTSSDVSVRVRADGSVWPARGAQSAGNIFSSDWSAIWRHPVFKCYRERLAAPARCPECPDLPICQAECPQDPEGWSDDRKGGEVQ
;
A
#
# COMPACT_ATOMS: atom_id res chain seq x y z
N CYS A 1 14.80 0.88 -12.00
CA CYS A 1 15.19 2.30 -12.13
C CYS A 1 15.82 2.51 -13.49
N GLY A 2 15.50 3.63 -14.15
CA GLY A 2 16.23 4.13 -15.31
C GLY A 2 17.49 4.88 -14.90
N VAL A 3 18.34 5.16 -15.87
CA VAL A 3 19.53 6.01 -15.69
C VAL A 3 19.08 7.40 -15.23
N GLY A 4 19.64 7.88 -14.11
CA GLY A 4 19.34 9.21 -13.54
C GLY A 4 18.17 9.26 -12.55
N ASP A 5 17.36 8.20 -12.40
CA ASP A 5 16.21 8.21 -11.48
C ASP A 5 16.63 8.42 -10.01
N HIS A 6 17.78 7.84 -9.61
CA HIS A 6 18.31 8.00 -8.25
C HIS A 6 18.77 9.44 -7.99
N GLU A 7 19.52 10.03 -8.90
CA GLU A 7 19.98 11.43 -8.79
C GLU A 7 18.78 12.40 -8.75
N ALA A 8 17.75 12.15 -9.57
CA ALA A 8 16.52 12.92 -9.57
C ALA A 8 15.77 12.82 -8.22
N LEU A 9 15.69 11.61 -7.64
CA LEU A 9 15.11 11.40 -6.31
C LEU A 9 15.85 12.19 -5.24
N VAL A 10 17.19 12.12 -5.23
CA VAL A 10 18.03 12.84 -4.26
C VAL A 10 17.82 14.35 -4.40
N ALA A 11 17.87 14.88 -5.62
CA ALA A 11 17.66 16.30 -5.87
C ALA A 11 16.28 16.81 -5.39
N VAL A 12 15.22 16.02 -5.58
CA VAL A 12 13.87 16.36 -5.09
C VAL A 12 13.82 16.36 -3.55
N ILE A 13 14.48 15.40 -2.89
CA ILE A 13 14.54 15.35 -1.42
C ILE A 13 15.31 16.56 -0.87
N GLU A 14 16.47 16.88 -1.44
CA GLU A 14 17.25 18.06 -1.06
C GLU A 14 16.45 19.35 -1.27
N GLN A 15 15.70 19.45 -2.36
CA GLN A 15 14.81 20.58 -2.61
C GLN A 15 13.70 20.67 -1.55
N CYS A 16 13.06 19.55 -1.19
CA CYS A 16 12.07 19.51 -0.13
C CYS A 16 12.66 20.05 1.19
N HIS A 17 13.86 19.61 1.55
CA HIS A 17 14.54 20.09 2.75
C HIS A 17 14.86 21.58 2.70
N GLY A 18 15.36 22.07 1.56
CA GLY A 18 15.61 23.51 1.35
C GLY A 18 14.35 24.37 1.42
N LEU A 19 13.18 23.79 1.18
CA LEU A 19 11.86 24.43 1.26
C LEU A 19 11.13 24.15 2.59
N GLU A 20 11.78 23.51 3.56
CA GLU A 20 11.17 23.08 4.83
C GLU A 20 9.93 22.18 4.65
N LEU A 21 9.87 21.44 3.53
CA LEU A 21 8.87 20.42 3.26
C LEU A 21 9.35 19.08 3.81
N ALA A 22 8.45 18.33 4.44
CA ALA A 22 8.72 16.97 4.90
C ALA A 22 8.45 15.96 3.77
N PRO A 23 9.49 15.38 3.13
CA PRO A 23 9.28 14.36 2.12
C PRO A 23 8.70 13.09 2.74
N VAL A 24 7.80 12.44 2.00
CA VAL A 24 7.27 11.12 2.34
C VAL A 24 7.68 10.15 1.24
N ALA A 25 8.52 9.18 1.56
CA ALA A 25 8.90 8.14 0.62
C ALA A 25 7.76 7.13 0.46
N GLN A 26 7.39 6.83 -0.79
CA GLN A 26 6.55 5.67 -1.10
C GLN A 26 7.44 4.53 -1.56
N TRP A 27 7.37 3.42 -0.84
CA TRP A 27 8.22 2.26 -1.07
C TRP A 27 7.39 1.09 -1.60
N PRO A 28 7.46 0.82 -2.92
CA PRO A 28 6.89 -0.39 -3.50
C PRO A 28 7.71 -1.62 -3.07
N LEU A 29 7.07 -2.59 -2.43
CA LEU A 29 7.67 -3.87 -2.03
C LEU A 29 7.31 -4.93 -3.08
N MET A 30 8.34 -5.52 -3.68
CA MET A 30 8.25 -6.48 -4.79
C MET A 30 9.38 -7.50 -4.66
N ASP A 31 9.24 -8.66 -5.30
CA ASP A 31 10.24 -9.74 -5.18
C ASP A 31 11.68 -9.25 -5.44
N SER A 32 11.84 -8.41 -6.46
CA SER A 32 13.14 -7.88 -6.89
C SER A 32 13.86 -6.96 -5.89
N ASN A 33 13.19 -6.45 -4.84
CA ASN A 33 13.80 -5.52 -3.88
C ASN A 33 13.69 -5.92 -2.41
N LEU A 34 13.10 -7.09 -2.11
CA LEU A 34 13.01 -7.57 -0.73
C LEU A 34 14.39 -7.81 -0.09
N ALA A 35 15.37 -8.25 -0.89
CA ALA A 35 16.72 -8.48 -0.39
C ALA A 35 17.47 -7.19 -0.01
N ASP A 36 17.05 -6.05 -0.56
CA ASP A 36 17.73 -4.76 -0.38
C ASP A 36 17.05 -3.87 0.68
N MET A 37 16.08 -4.40 1.45
CA MET A 37 15.28 -3.57 2.35
C MET A 37 16.10 -2.82 3.40
N GLU A 38 17.09 -3.48 4.00
CA GLU A 38 18.01 -2.82 4.95
C GLU A 38 18.75 -1.65 4.29
N GLY A 39 19.37 -1.88 3.13
CA GLY A 39 20.09 -0.84 2.39
C GLY A 39 19.19 0.30 1.92
N MET A 40 17.94 0.03 1.57
CA MET A 40 16.96 1.06 1.22
C MET A 40 16.57 1.91 2.43
N ALA A 41 16.37 1.31 3.60
CA ALA A 41 16.08 2.03 4.85
C ALA A 41 17.26 2.93 5.25
N GLU A 42 18.49 2.42 5.19
CA GLU A 42 19.71 3.21 5.43
C GLU A 42 19.85 4.36 4.44
N ALA A 43 19.59 4.13 3.16
CA ALA A 43 19.65 5.17 2.14
C ALA A 43 18.63 6.29 2.41
N LEU A 44 17.38 5.95 2.74
CA LEU A 44 16.36 6.94 3.10
C LEU A 44 16.74 7.73 4.37
N GLN A 45 17.30 7.06 5.37
CA GLN A 45 17.78 7.71 6.59
C GLN A 45 18.94 8.67 6.29
N SER A 46 19.89 8.26 5.44
CA SER A 46 21.02 9.11 5.03
C SER A 46 20.57 10.38 4.31
N LEU A 47 19.44 10.29 3.60
CA LEU A 47 18.80 11.41 2.92
C LEU A 47 17.88 12.21 3.84
N GLY A 48 17.79 11.90 5.13
CA GLY A 48 16.95 12.61 6.11
C GLY A 48 15.44 12.35 5.97
N VAL A 49 15.04 11.32 5.21
CA VAL A 49 13.63 10.98 5.04
C VAL A 49 13.15 10.18 6.25
N THR A 50 12.20 10.77 7.00
CA THR A 50 11.69 10.19 8.25
C THR A 50 10.24 9.71 8.16
N ASN A 51 9.60 9.81 6.99
CA ASN A 51 8.25 9.29 6.76
C ASN A 51 8.27 8.36 5.55
N VAL A 52 7.90 7.09 5.77
CA VAL A 52 7.95 6.02 4.77
C VAL A 52 6.61 5.31 4.72
N VAL A 53 6.04 5.18 3.51
CA VAL A 53 4.82 4.44 3.24
C VAL A 53 5.18 3.22 2.39
N GLY A 54 5.18 2.04 2.98
CA GLY A 54 5.40 0.78 2.29
C GLY A 54 4.09 0.23 1.71
N PHE A 55 4.13 -0.30 0.49
CA PHE A 55 2.99 -1.01 -0.10
C PHE A 55 3.48 -2.17 -0.95
N ALA A 56 2.82 -3.32 -0.86
CA ALA A 56 3.13 -4.47 -1.68
C ALA A 56 2.30 -4.48 -2.98
N ILE A 57 2.91 -4.86 -4.09
CA ILE A 57 2.15 -5.39 -5.24
C ILE A 57 1.96 -6.89 -4.98
N ALA A 58 0.71 -7.33 -4.86
CA ALA A 58 0.36 -8.65 -4.31
C ALA A 58 -0.45 -9.50 -5.29
N CYS A 59 -0.26 -10.81 -5.24
CA CYS A 59 -1.02 -11.81 -5.98
C CYS A 59 -1.49 -12.96 -5.09
N THR A 60 -2.51 -13.69 -5.53
CA THR A 60 -2.96 -14.89 -4.80
C THR A 60 -1.89 -15.99 -4.89
N ASN A 61 -1.91 -16.92 -3.93
CA ASN A 61 -0.86 -17.94 -3.81
C ASN A 61 -0.70 -18.85 -5.03
N ASP A 62 -1.76 -18.98 -5.83
CA ASP A 62 -1.89 -19.81 -7.02
C ASP A 62 -1.63 -19.05 -8.33
N ASP A 63 -1.41 -17.73 -8.29
CA ASP A 63 -1.14 -16.91 -9.48
C ASP A 63 0.35 -16.91 -9.83
N ALA A 64 0.81 -18.02 -10.41
CA ALA A 64 2.20 -18.20 -10.81
C ALA A 64 2.69 -17.18 -11.86
N ALA A 65 1.79 -16.64 -12.67
CA ALA A 65 2.14 -15.64 -13.68
C ALA A 65 2.44 -14.29 -13.04
N ALA A 66 1.64 -13.87 -12.06
CA ALA A 66 1.90 -12.65 -11.29
C ALA A 66 3.15 -12.78 -10.40
N ASP A 67 3.37 -13.93 -9.79
CA ASP A 67 4.58 -14.25 -9.02
C ASP A 67 5.84 -14.09 -9.90
N GLN A 68 5.85 -14.72 -11.08
CA GLN A 68 6.93 -14.57 -12.06
C GLN A 68 7.10 -13.14 -12.58
N ALA A 69 6.04 -12.32 -12.54
CA ALA A 69 6.11 -10.91 -12.90
C ALA A 69 6.66 -10.03 -11.78
N GLY A 70 6.95 -10.58 -10.59
CA GLY A 70 7.54 -9.88 -9.44
C GLY A 70 6.52 -9.40 -8.39
N ALA A 71 5.25 -9.77 -8.52
CA ALA A 71 4.26 -9.54 -7.47
C ALA A 71 4.47 -10.53 -6.31
N LEU A 72 4.16 -10.11 -5.09
CA LEU A 72 4.35 -10.92 -3.90
C LEU A 72 3.15 -11.83 -3.65
N PRO A 73 3.35 -13.15 -3.51
CA PRO A 73 2.24 -14.05 -3.19
C PRO A 73 1.70 -13.77 -1.78
N ALA A 74 0.40 -13.92 -1.58
CA ALA A 74 -0.31 -13.64 -0.34
C ALA A 74 0.40 -14.18 0.92
N ARG A 75 0.91 -15.41 0.86
CA ARG A 75 1.63 -16.09 1.96
C ARG A 75 2.90 -15.37 2.41
N ALA A 76 3.53 -14.57 1.55
CA ALA A 76 4.76 -13.85 1.85
C ALA A 76 4.50 -12.51 2.57
N LEU A 77 3.30 -11.93 2.40
CA LEU A 77 2.99 -10.59 2.90
C LEU A 77 3.14 -10.43 4.42
N PRO A 78 2.74 -11.40 5.27
CA PRO A 78 2.99 -11.29 6.71
C PRO A 78 4.48 -11.14 7.04
N GLN A 79 5.35 -11.95 6.44
CA GLN A 79 6.79 -11.89 6.69
C GLN A 79 7.39 -10.58 6.19
N VAL A 80 7.01 -10.13 4.98
CA VAL A 80 7.47 -8.86 4.41
C VAL A 80 7.06 -7.69 5.29
N ALA A 81 5.82 -7.69 5.80
CA ALA A 81 5.36 -6.67 6.72
C ALA A 81 6.14 -6.70 8.03
N THR A 82 6.40 -7.88 8.62
CA THR A 82 7.26 -8.01 9.82
C THR A 82 8.60 -7.34 9.62
N THR A 83 9.33 -7.70 8.55
CA THR A 83 10.64 -7.12 8.24
C THR A 83 10.54 -5.60 8.03
N PHE A 84 9.48 -5.12 7.38
CA PHE A 84 9.25 -3.68 7.20
C PHE A 84 9.08 -2.93 8.54
N PHE A 85 8.45 -3.53 9.55
CA PHE A 85 8.34 -2.93 10.90
C PHE A 85 9.60 -3.08 11.73
N GLU A 86 10.35 -4.18 11.59
CA GLU A 86 11.65 -4.33 12.26
C GLU A 86 12.63 -3.23 11.80
N LEU A 87 12.59 -2.86 10.52
CA LEU A 87 13.32 -1.69 9.99
C LEU A 87 12.82 -0.36 10.57
N ALA A 88 11.54 -0.25 10.86
CA ALA A 88 10.99 0.92 11.51
C ALA A 88 11.47 1.07 12.95
N GLU A 89 11.69 -0.04 13.67
CA GLU A 89 12.22 -0.02 15.04
C GLU A 89 13.72 0.31 15.09
N SER A 90 14.47 -0.07 14.05
CA SER A 90 15.90 0.24 13.94
C SER A 90 16.18 1.65 13.43
N THR A 91 15.18 2.36 12.91
CA THR A 91 15.30 3.71 12.37
C THR A 91 14.47 4.70 13.21
N SER A 92 14.92 5.94 13.39
CA SER A 92 14.10 6.98 14.04
C SER A 92 13.03 7.56 13.10
N ALA A 93 12.47 6.74 12.23
CA ALA A 93 11.56 7.13 11.16
C ALA A 93 10.19 6.47 11.34
N ARG A 94 9.16 7.13 10.82
CA ARG A 94 7.78 6.67 10.85
C ARG A 94 7.48 5.84 9.61
N TYR A 95 7.13 4.58 9.84
CA TYR A 95 6.75 3.64 8.80
C TYR A 95 5.23 3.42 8.83
N LEU A 96 4.61 3.43 7.66
CA LEU A 96 3.20 3.12 7.47
C LEU A 96 3.06 2.03 6.42
N TRP A 97 2.35 0.96 6.79
CA TRP A 97 1.97 -0.09 5.87
C TRP A 97 0.64 0.27 5.20
N ALA A 98 0.66 0.51 3.89
CA ALA A 98 -0.55 0.71 3.11
C ALA A 98 -1.18 -0.65 2.74
N PRO A 99 -2.49 -0.70 2.43
CA PRO A 99 -3.11 -1.91 1.91
C PRO A 99 -2.33 -2.48 0.72
N PRO A 100 -2.08 -3.80 0.67
CA PRO A 100 -1.51 -4.42 -0.52
C PRO A 100 -2.35 -4.08 -1.75
N LYS A 101 -1.70 -3.95 -2.89
CA LYS A 101 -2.33 -3.65 -4.16
C LYS A 101 -2.38 -4.92 -4.99
N ARG A 102 -3.57 -5.34 -5.40
CA ARG A 102 -3.73 -6.53 -6.22
C ARG A 102 -3.08 -6.31 -7.59
N TYR A 103 -2.27 -7.27 -8.00
CA TYR A 103 -1.61 -7.28 -9.29
C TYR A 103 -2.64 -7.29 -10.44
N ASP A 104 -2.43 -6.41 -11.42
CA ASP A 104 -3.23 -6.30 -12.64
C ASP A 104 -2.44 -6.84 -13.84
N PRO A 105 -2.83 -7.98 -14.44
CA PRO A 105 -2.16 -8.53 -15.62
C PRO A 105 -2.30 -7.63 -16.86
N GLY A 106 -3.22 -6.67 -16.84
CA GLY A 106 -3.40 -5.68 -17.91
C GLY A 106 -2.40 -4.51 -17.86
N LYS A 107 -1.53 -4.43 -16.85
CA LYS A 107 -0.54 -3.35 -16.68
C LYS A 107 0.86 -3.92 -16.42
N SER A 108 1.89 -3.20 -16.89
CA SER A 108 3.26 -3.56 -16.51
C SER A 108 3.48 -3.38 -15.00
N LEU A 109 4.38 -4.16 -14.38
CA LEU A 109 4.73 -3.99 -12.98
C LEU A 109 5.18 -2.55 -12.68
N ARG A 110 5.96 -1.96 -13.60
CA ARG A 110 6.44 -0.58 -13.51
C ARG A 110 5.28 0.42 -13.40
N ASP A 111 4.26 0.30 -14.24
CA ASP A 111 3.12 1.21 -14.21
C ASP A 111 2.33 1.07 -12.91
N GLN A 112 2.21 -0.17 -12.40
CA GLN A 112 1.54 -0.44 -11.14
C GLN A 112 2.29 0.14 -9.93
N VAL A 113 3.63 0.16 -9.98
CA VAL A 113 4.48 0.85 -9.00
C VAL A 113 4.30 2.36 -9.07
N LEU A 114 4.32 2.95 -10.27
CA LEU A 114 4.16 4.39 -10.47
C LEU A 114 2.77 4.90 -10.08
N ASP A 115 1.74 4.07 -10.24
CA ASP A 115 0.39 4.35 -9.75
C ASP A 115 0.35 4.48 -8.21
N GLY A 116 1.34 3.94 -7.49
CA GLY A 116 1.42 3.97 -6.03
C GLY A 116 0.32 3.15 -5.32
N PRO A 117 0.24 3.27 -3.98
CA PRO A 117 -0.89 2.77 -3.22
C PRO A 117 -2.14 3.57 -3.58
N ARG A 118 -3.31 2.93 -3.49
CA ARG A 118 -4.60 3.57 -3.83
C ARG A 118 -4.84 4.87 -3.04
N THR A 119 -4.45 4.90 -1.77
CA THR A 119 -4.59 6.05 -0.87
C THR A 119 -3.33 6.22 -0.03
N SER A 120 -3.17 7.38 0.60
CA SER A 120 -2.06 7.68 1.53
C SER A 120 -2.09 6.88 2.83
N SER A 121 -3.27 6.39 3.22
CA SER A 121 -3.46 5.56 4.41
C SER A 121 -4.82 4.88 4.39
N ASP A 122 -5.01 3.99 5.36
CA ASP A 122 -6.25 3.25 5.63
C ASP A 122 -7.45 4.13 6.03
N VAL A 123 -7.19 5.35 6.52
CA VAL A 123 -8.24 6.33 6.89
C VAL A 123 -8.51 7.36 5.78
N SER A 124 -7.88 7.19 4.63
CA SER A 124 -8.00 8.10 3.49
C SER A 124 -8.93 7.51 2.42
N VAL A 125 -9.48 8.40 1.58
CA VAL A 125 -10.32 8.02 0.43
C VAL A 125 -9.72 8.60 -0.85
N ARG A 126 -9.87 7.89 -1.97
CA ARG A 126 -9.48 8.41 -3.28
C ARG A 126 -10.71 8.85 -4.05
N VAL A 127 -10.73 10.10 -4.47
CA VAL A 127 -11.72 10.63 -5.40
C VAL A 127 -11.08 10.67 -6.79
N ARG A 128 -11.64 9.95 -7.76
CA ARG A 128 -11.16 9.96 -9.14
C ARG A 128 -11.72 11.16 -9.90
N ALA A 129 -11.15 11.46 -11.06
CA ALA A 129 -11.58 12.58 -11.90
C ALA A 129 -13.06 12.50 -12.35
N ASP A 130 -13.62 11.28 -12.44
CA ASP A 130 -15.04 11.04 -12.72
C ASP A 130 -15.95 11.23 -11.50
N GLY A 131 -15.39 11.57 -10.33
CA GLY A 131 -16.10 11.76 -9.07
C GLY A 131 -16.29 10.49 -8.25
N SER A 132 -15.91 9.31 -8.76
CA SER A 132 -16.04 8.07 -8.00
C SER A 132 -15.16 8.07 -6.74
N VAL A 133 -15.75 7.66 -5.61
CA VAL A 133 -15.10 7.68 -4.28
C VAL A 133 -14.72 6.27 -3.86
N TRP A 134 -13.43 6.02 -3.69
CA TRP A 134 -12.87 4.70 -3.42
C TRP A 134 -12.25 4.64 -2.02
N PRO A 135 -12.62 3.67 -1.17
CA PRO A 135 -11.92 3.38 0.09
C PRO A 135 -10.52 2.83 -0.17
N ALA A 136 -9.62 2.92 0.81
CA ALA A 136 -8.25 2.39 0.75
C ALA A 136 -8.18 0.89 0.37
N ARG A 137 -9.16 0.10 0.78
CA ARG A 137 -9.23 -1.37 0.62
C ARG A 137 -10.40 -1.82 -0.26
N GLY A 138 -10.34 -3.04 -0.78
CA GLY A 138 -11.42 -3.70 -1.52
C GLY A 138 -11.50 -3.31 -3.00
N ALA A 139 -12.51 -3.85 -3.69
CA ALA A 139 -12.66 -3.73 -5.15
C ALA A 139 -13.76 -2.74 -5.61
N GLN A 140 -14.47 -2.10 -4.68
CA GLN A 140 -15.69 -1.35 -4.99
C GLN A 140 -15.60 0.13 -4.65
N SER A 141 -16.19 0.97 -5.51
CA SER A 141 -16.49 2.37 -5.23
C SER A 141 -17.61 2.46 -4.18
N ALA A 142 -17.55 3.47 -3.32
CA ALA A 142 -18.58 3.79 -2.34
C ALA A 142 -19.65 4.78 -2.85
N GLY A 143 -19.50 5.27 -4.08
CA GLY A 143 -20.43 6.21 -4.71
C GLY A 143 -19.72 7.23 -5.59
N ASN A 144 -20.40 8.34 -5.90
CA ASN A 144 -19.84 9.43 -6.69
C ASN A 144 -20.15 10.79 -6.05
N ILE A 145 -19.13 11.61 -5.82
CA ILE A 145 -19.24 12.89 -5.11
C ILE A 145 -20.07 13.93 -5.87
N PHE A 146 -20.24 13.78 -7.17
CA PHE A 146 -21.04 14.70 -7.99
C PHE A 146 -22.55 14.37 -7.95
N SER A 147 -22.92 13.15 -7.58
CA SER A 147 -24.33 12.68 -7.64
C SER A 147 -24.85 12.10 -6.32
N SER A 148 -24.04 12.03 -5.28
CA SER A 148 -24.41 11.44 -4.00
C SER A 148 -23.90 12.29 -2.84
N ASP A 149 -24.75 12.47 -1.83
CA ASP A 149 -24.34 13.14 -0.60
C ASP A 149 -23.23 12.36 0.09
N TRP A 150 -22.28 13.07 0.70
CA TRP A 150 -21.22 12.45 1.50
C TRP A 150 -21.76 11.50 2.57
N SER A 151 -22.91 11.83 3.17
CA SER A 151 -23.57 11.00 4.18
C SER A 151 -24.01 9.62 3.64
N ALA A 152 -24.40 9.54 2.37
CA ALA A 152 -24.75 8.29 1.70
C ALA A 152 -23.48 7.50 1.37
N ILE A 153 -22.47 8.17 0.80
CA ILE A 153 -21.16 7.57 0.48
C ILE A 153 -20.53 6.97 1.74
N TRP A 154 -20.47 7.72 2.84
CA TRP A 154 -19.88 7.29 4.11
C TRP A 154 -20.61 6.08 4.75
N ARG A 155 -21.90 5.92 4.48
CA ARG A 155 -22.69 4.76 4.95
C ARG A 155 -22.68 3.58 3.98
N HIS A 156 -22.01 3.69 2.84
CA HIS A 156 -21.88 2.60 1.89
C HIS A 156 -21.31 1.33 2.57
N PRO A 157 -21.78 0.12 2.22
CA PRO A 157 -21.35 -1.12 2.84
C PRO A 157 -19.83 -1.31 2.91
N VAL A 158 -19.10 -0.87 1.87
CA VAL A 158 -17.63 -0.97 1.82
C VAL A 158 -16.92 -0.20 2.95
N PHE A 159 -17.37 1.02 3.29
CA PHE A 159 -16.83 1.77 4.42
C PHE A 159 -17.31 1.21 5.75
N LYS A 160 -18.55 0.71 5.80
CA LYS A 160 -19.12 0.12 7.02
C LYS A 160 -18.36 -1.14 7.43
N CYS A 161 -18.13 -2.06 6.49
CA CYS A 161 -17.38 -3.30 6.71
C CYS A 161 -15.99 -3.01 7.28
N TYR A 162 -15.26 -2.05 6.69
CA TYR A 162 -13.95 -1.66 7.18
C TYR A 162 -13.99 -1.10 8.62
N ARG A 163 -14.94 -0.21 8.94
CA ARG A 163 -15.09 0.32 10.30
C ARG A 163 -15.47 -0.76 11.32
N GLU A 164 -16.33 -1.70 10.94
CA GLU A 164 -16.70 -2.84 11.77
C GLU A 164 -15.50 -3.75 12.04
N ARG A 165 -14.65 -4.01 11.05
CA ARG A 165 -13.38 -4.72 11.21
C ARG A 165 -12.43 -4.00 12.15
N LEU A 166 -12.26 -2.67 12.03
CA LEU A 166 -11.43 -1.89 12.96
C LEU A 166 -11.95 -1.95 14.41
N ALA A 167 -13.27 -2.00 14.61
CA ALA A 167 -13.88 -2.10 15.94
C ALA A 167 -13.72 -3.50 16.56
N ALA A 168 -13.59 -4.54 15.74
CA ALA A 168 -13.37 -5.92 16.16
C ALA A 168 -12.36 -6.62 15.24
N PRO A 169 -11.05 -6.31 15.35
CA PRO A 169 -10.04 -6.84 14.43
C PRO A 169 -9.95 -8.37 14.52
N ALA A 170 -9.92 -9.03 13.38
CA ALA A 170 -9.67 -10.46 13.31
C ALA A 170 -8.21 -10.73 13.67
N ARG A 171 -7.98 -11.37 14.84
CA ARG A 171 -6.65 -11.81 15.26
C ARG A 171 -6.54 -13.32 15.04
N CYS A 172 -5.54 -13.72 14.26
CA CYS A 172 -5.23 -15.14 14.08
C CYS A 172 -4.62 -15.69 15.38
N PRO A 173 -5.09 -16.85 15.91
CA PRO A 173 -4.57 -17.42 17.16
C PRO A 173 -3.07 -17.74 17.13
N GLU A 174 -2.51 -17.97 15.94
CA GLU A 174 -1.14 -18.44 15.73
C GLU A 174 -0.20 -17.35 15.15
N CYS A 175 -0.70 -16.14 14.92
CA CYS A 175 0.10 -15.05 14.35
C CYS A 175 0.74 -14.21 15.47
N PRO A 176 1.99 -13.72 15.33
CA PRO A 176 2.70 -12.95 16.36
C PRO A 176 2.12 -11.54 16.65
N ASP A 177 0.82 -11.31 16.40
CA ASP A 177 0.13 -10.04 16.66
C ASP A 177 0.83 -8.83 16.02
N LEU A 178 1.16 -8.95 14.72
CA LEU A 178 1.82 -7.89 13.98
C LEU A 178 1.03 -6.57 14.05
N PRO A 179 1.71 -5.40 14.13
CA PRO A 179 1.04 -4.08 14.17
C PRO A 179 0.02 -3.85 13.04
N ILE A 180 0.23 -4.50 11.89
CA ILE A 180 -0.67 -4.49 10.72
C ILE A 180 -1.99 -5.24 10.89
N CYS A 181 -2.11 -6.15 11.85
CA CYS A 181 -3.29 -6.98 12.04
C CYS A 181 -4.52 -6.19 12.56
N GLN A 182 -4.40 -4.88 12.83
CA GLN A 182 -5.49 -4.07 13.37
C GLN A 182 -6.61 -3.78 12.35
N ALA A 183 -6.31 -3.80 11.06
CA ALA A 183 -7.30 -3.54 10.00
C ALA A 183 -7.80 -4.85 9.37
N GLU A 184 -6.86 -5.62 8.82
CA GLU A 184 -7.14 -6.87 8.12
C GLU A 184 -5.82 -7.65 7.96
N CYS A 185 -5.90 -8.98 7.85
CA CYS A 185 -4.73 -9.79 7.56
C CYS A 185 -4.16 -9.38 6.19
N PRO A 186 -2.87 -9.02 6.06
CA PRO A 186 -2.31 -8.63 4.76
C PRO A 186 -2.34 -9.80 3.76
N GLN A 187 -2.40 -11.04 4.22
CA GLN A 187 -2.53 -12.23 3.38
C GLN A 187 -3.93 -12.39 2.78
N ASP A 188 -4.96 -11.75 3.34
CA ASP A 188 -6.33 -11.87 2.84
C ASP A 188 -6.56 -10.96 1.62
N PRO A 189 -6.82 -11.51 0.41
CA PRO A 189 -7.02 -10.72 -0.79
C PRO A 189 -8.26 -9.82 -0.77
N GLU A 190 -9.26 -10.11 0.07
CA GLU A 190 -10.44 -9.25 0.21
C GLU A 190 -10.07 -7.85 0.72
N GLY A 191 -9.02 -7.76 1.53
CA GLY A 191 -8.51 -6.53 2.12
C GLY A 191 -7.57 -5.72 1.25
N TRP A 192 -7.26 -6.21 0.05
CA TRP A 192 -6.34 -5.54 -0.88
C TRP A 192 -7.05 -4.44 -1.66
N SER A 193 -6.30 -3.44 -2.07
CA SER A 193 -6.78 -2.49 -3.07
C SER A 193 -6.82 -3.17 -4.44
N ASP A 194 -8.01 -3.32 -5.00
CA ASP A 194 -8.24 -3.87 -6.35
C ASP A 194 -8.90 -2.81 -7.24
N ASP A 195 -8.13 -2.24 -8.18
CA ASP A 195 -8.58 -1.21 -9.12
C ASP A 195 -8.94 -1.78 -10.50
N ARG A 196 -8.86 -3.09 -10.68
CA ARG A 196 -9.04 -3.73 -11.98
C ARG A 196 -10.46 -3.54 -12.48
N LYS A 197 -10.60 -3.34 -13.79
CA LYS A 197 -11.93 -3.25 -14.43
C LYS A 197 -12.60 -4.63 -14.38
N GLY A 198 -13.83 -4.70 -13.85
CA GLY A 198 -14.59 -5.94 -13.75
C GLY A 198 -14.18 -6.85 -12.59
N GLY A 199 -13.47 -6.32 -11.58
CA GLY A 199 -13.21 -7.01 -10.31
C GLY A 199 -14.49 -7.12 -9.47
N GLU A 200 -15.50 -7.83 -9.96
CA GLU A 200 -16.51 -8.39 -9.08
C GLU A 200 -15.89 -9.55 -8.31
N VAL A 201 -16.14 -9.54 -7.01
CA VAL A 201 -15.70 -10.51 -6.01
C VAL A 201 -15.93 -11.92 -6.55
N GLN A 202 -14.85 -12.70 -6.65
CA GLN A 202 -14.97 -14.17 -6.68
C GLN A 202 -15.22 -14.65 -5.27
#